data_AF-A0A699U5M9-F1
#
_entry.id   AF-A0A699U5M9-F1
#
_cell.length_a   1.000
_cell.length_b   1.000
_cell.length_c   1.000
_cell.angle_alpha   90.00
_cell.angle_beta   90.00
_cell.angle_gamma   90.00
#
_symmetry.space_group_name_H-M   'P 1'
#
loop_
_entity.id
_entity.type
_entity.pdbx_description
1 polymer ?
#
loop_
_entity_poly.entity_id
_entity_poly.type
_entity_poly.pdbx_seq_one_letter_code
_entity_poly.pdbx_strand_id
1 'polypeptide(L)'
;MPEVHKELKICEAHSKKSSVDEPHVAELKELPPHLEYAFLEGDDKLPVIIAKDLSVEEKTALITILKSHKRAIAWKLSDIKGINPEFCT
;
A
#
# COMPACT_ATOMS: atom_id res chain seq x y z
N MET A 1 -39.42 -1.35 -36.06
CA MET A 1 -38.13 -0.74 -36.47
C MET A 1 -38.38 -0.03 -37.79
N PRO A 2 -37.90 1.20 -38.02
CA PRO A 2 -36.63 1.83 -37.60
C PRO A 2 -36.82 2.97 -36.58
N GLU A 3 -35.94 3.25 -35.60
CA GLU A 3 -34.58 3.84 -35.67
C GLU A 3 -34.53 5.27 -36.21
N VAL A 4 -34.68 6.25 -35.30
CA VAL A 4 -34.02 7.56 -35.42
C VAL A 4 -33.46 7.91 -34.05
N HIS A 5 -32.15 7.68 -33.94
CA HIS A 5 -31.33 8.10 -32.83
C HIS A 5 -31.19 9.63 -32.84
N LYS A 6 -30.86 10.14 -31.65
CA LYS A 6 -30.14 11.40 -31.41
C LYS A 6 -31.01 12.58 -31.01
N GLU A 7 -31.17 12.73 -29.70
CA GLU A 7 -30.81 13.99 -29.06
C GLU A 7 -30.58 13.74 -27.56
N LEU A 8 -29.35 13.93 -27.08
CA LEU A 8 -29.12 14.54 -25.78
C LEU A 8 -27.77 15.25 -25.85
N LYS A 9 -27.89 16.56 -25.91
CA LYS A 9 -26.83 17.53 -25.87
C LYS A 9 -26.58 17.87 -24.40
N ILE A 10 -25.30 18.10 -24.10
CA ILE A 10 -24.72 19.04 -23.13
C ILE A 10 -23.77 18.33 -22.15
N CYS A 11 -22.50 18.70 -22.35
CA CYS A 11 -21.38 18.53 -21.47
C CYS A 11 -21.56 19.40 -20.22
N GLU A 12 -21.18 18.92 -19.04
CA GLU A 12 -20.20 19.65 -18.24
C GLU A 12 -19.55 18.79 -17.16
N ALA A 13 -18.23 18.95 -17.09
CA ALA A 13 -17.32 18.29 -16.19
C ALA A 13 -17.69 18.56 -14.72
N HIS A 14 -17.73 17.53 -13.92
CA HIS A 14 -17.58 17.68 -12.48
C HIS A 14 -16.92 16.44 -11.89
N SER A 15 -15.70 16.69 -11.45
CA SER A 15 -14.97 16.00 -10.41
C SER A 15 -14.61 14.54 -10.66
N LYS A 16 -13.30 14.32 -10.74
CA LYS A 16 -12.64 13.03 -10.47
C LYS A 16 -13.12 12.49 -9.13
N LYS A 17 -14.26 11.82 -9.08
CA LYS A 17 -14.55 10.89 -8.01
C LYS A 17 -13.95 9.56 -8.45
N SER A 18 -12.62 9.50 -8.34
CA SER A 18 -11.92 8.22 -8.29
C SER A 18 -12.65 7.43 -7.23
N SER A 19 -13.33 6.38 -7.70
CA SER A 19 -13.74 5.28 -6.85
C SER A 19 -12.52 4.79 -6.11
N VAL A 20 -12.67 4.58 -4.81
CA VAL A 20 -12.09 3.52 -3.96
C VAL A 20 -12.22 4.07 -2.54
N ASP A 21 -13.45 3.94 -2.04
CA ASP A 21 -13.74 3.83 -0.62
C ASP A 21 -13.64 2.33 -0.30
N GLU A 22 -12.42 1.80 -0.45
CA GLU A 22 -12.04 0.48 0.02
C GLU A 22 -10.78 0.76 0.83
N PRO A 23 -10.65 0.25 2.07
CA PRO A 23 -9.41 0.43 2.80
C PRO A 23 -8.31 -0.12 1.91
N HIS A 24 -7.26 0.69 1.68
CA HIS A 24 -6.08 0.30 0.91
C HIS A 24 -5.32 -0.83 1.63
N VAL A 25 -5.94 -2.01 1.76
CA VAL A 25 -5.33 -3.29 2.13
C VAL A 25 -4.63 -3.79 0.87
N ALA A 26 -3.64 -3.01 0.44
CA ALA A 26 -2.92 -3.19 -0.81
C ALA A 26 -2.30 -4.60 -0.87
N GLU A 27 -2.82 -5.47 -1.74
CA GLU A 27 -2.21 -6.69 -2.31
C GLU A 27 -1.05 -7.32 -1.51
N LEU A 28 -1.25 -7.63 -0.23
CA LEU A 28 -0.24 -8.35 0.53
C LEU A 28 -0.13 -9.76 -0.04
N LYS A 29 1.08 -10.13 -0.47
CA LYS A 29 1.34 -11.47 -1.00
C LYS A 29 1.16 -12.51 0.09
N GLU A 30 0.72 -13.71 -0.30
CA GLU A 30 0.73 -14.86 0.60
C GLU A 30 2.15 -15.12 1.09
N LEU A 31 2.28 -15.27 2.42
CA LEU A 31 3.55 -15.53 3.07
C LEU A 31 3.73 -17.02 3.35
N PRO A 32 4.98 -17.50 3.36
CA PRO A 32 5.31 -18.79 3.94
C PRO A 32 4.78 -18.93 5.39
N PRO A 33 4.48 -20.15 5.86
CA PRO A 33 3.80 -20.37 7.15
C PRO A 33 4.59 -19.92 8.38
N HIS A 34 5.90 -19.73 8.26
CA HIS A 34 6.79 -19.28 9.33
C HIS A 34 6.91 -17.74 9.41
N LEU A 35 6.25 -17.01 8.51
CA LEU A 35 6.27 -15.55 8.46
C LEU A 35 4.87 -14.97 8.70
N GLU A 36 4.85 -13.75 9.19
CA GLU A 36 3.63 -13.01 9.53
C GLU A 36 3.83 -11.53 9.20
N TYR A 37 2.75 -10.84 8.82
CA TYR A 37 2.75 -9.40 8.68
C TYR A 37 2.54 -8.71 10.02
N ALA A 38 3.33 -7.67 10.27
CA ALA A 38 3.09 -6.70 11.32
C ALA A 38 3.07 -5.29 10.72
N PHE A 39 2.36 -4.38 11.35
CA PHE A 39 2.19 -3.02 10.83
C PHE A 39 2.84 -1.99 11.75
N LEU A 40 3.62 -1.09 11.16
CA LEU A 40 4.34 -0.06 11.91
C LEU A 40 3.48 1.20 12.14
N GLU A 41 2.34 1.35 11.47
CA GLU A 41 1.44 2.51 11.58
C GLU A 41 -0.03 2.08 11.50
N GLY A 42 -0.95 2.94 11.97
CA GLY A 42 -2.39 2.64 12.00
C GLY A 42 -2.98 2.39 10.61
N ASP A 43 -4.08 1.61 10.58
CA ASP A 43 -4.86 1.22 9.39
C ASP A 43 -4.01 0.60 8.27
N ASP A 44 -3.29 -0.49 8.60
CA ASP A 44 -2.59 -1.37 7.63
C ASP A 44 -1.47 -0.71 6.80
N LYS A 45 -0.95 0.43 7.27
CA LYS A 45 0.15 1.14 6.61
C LYS A 45 1.51 0.59 7.05
N LEU A 46 2.43 0.57 6.10
CA LEU A 46 3.82 0.12 6.28
C LEU A 46 3.90 -1.31 6.84
N PRO A 47 3.47 -2.32 6.05
CA PRO A 47 3.63 -3.72 6.41
C PRO A 47 5.12 -4.06 6.52
N VAL A 48 5.48 -4.78 7.58
CA VAL A 48 6.76 -5.45 7.74
C VAL A 48 6.53 -6.94 7.91
N ILE A 49 7.42 -7.75 7.37
CA ILE A 49 7.37 -9.20 7.49
C ILE A 49 8.26 -9.61 8.65
N ILE A 50 7.70 -10.35 9.61
CA ILE A 50 8.40 -10.84 10.79
C ILE A 50 8.25 -12.36 10.91
N ALA A 51 9.09 -12.99 11.72
CA ALA A 51 8.95 -14.41 12.03
C ALA A 51 7.72 -14.63 12.94
N LYS A 52 6.92 -15.64 12.58
CA LYS A 52 5.70 -16.01 13.32
C LYS A 52 6.03 -16.61 14.69
N ASP A 53 7.16 -17.29 14.80
CA ASP A 53 7.61 -18.05 15.98
C ASP A 53 8.16 -17.18 17.13
N LEU A 54 8.17 -15.84 16.97
CA LEU A 54 8.56 -14.91 18.03
C LEU A 54 7.53 -14.89 19.16
N SER A 55 7.99 -14.73 20.40
CA SER A 55 7.10 -14.49 21.55
C SER A 55 6.36 -13.16 21.40
N VAL A 56 5.25 -13.00 22.13
CA VAL A 56 4.47 -11.74 22.11
C VAL A 56 5.32 -10.56 22.57
N GLU A 57 6.18 -10.76 23.57
CA GLU A 57 7.10 -9.76 24.10
C GLU A 57 8.16 -9.39 23.07
N GLU A 58 8.76 -10.39 22.40
CA GLU A 58 9.75 -10.19 21.35
C GLU A 58 9.16 -9.45 20.15
N LYS A 59 7.95 -9.84 19.69
CA LYS A 59 7.23 -9.14 18.62
C LYS A 59 6.99 -7.68 19.00
N THR A 60 6.53 -7.43 20.21
CA THR A 60 6.23 -6.07 20.69
C THR A 60 7.49 -5.21 20.77
N ALA A 61 8.58 -5.75 21.32
CA ALA A 61 9.86 -5.07 21.40
C ALA A 61 10.42 -4.75 20.01
N LEU A 62 10.39 -5.73 19.09
CA LEU A 62 10.82 -5.56 17.71
C LEU A 62 10.01 -4.48 17.00
N ILE A 63 8.68 -4.55 17.04
CA ILE A 63 7.80 -3.55 16.42
C ILE A 63 8.07 -2.16 16.99
N THR A 64 8.32 -2.04 18.29
CA THR A 64 8.65 -0.76 18.93
C THR A 64 9.95 -0.17 18.39
N ILE A 65 11.01 -0.97 18.28
CA ILE A 65 12.29 -0.54 17.71
C ILE A 65 12.12 -0.13 16.25
N LEU A 66 11.39 -0.92 15.45
CA LEU A 66 11.12 -0.61 14.04
C LEU A 66 10.29 0.68 13.90
N LYS A 67 9.33 0.92 14.81
CA LYS A 67 8.56 2.17 14.86
C LYS A 67 9.43 3.39 15.15
N SER A 68 10.47 3.25 15.98
CA SER A 68 11.44 4.33 16.23
C SER A 68 12.35 4.60 15.03
N HIS A 69 12.63 3.57 14.22
CA HIS A 69 13.58 3.64 13.10
C HIS A 69 12.91 3.62 11.72
N LYS A 70 11.62 4.00 11.62
CA LYS A 70 10.84 3.99 10.37
C LYS A 70 11.56 4.64 9.18
N ARG A 71 12.25 5.77 9.40
CA ARG A 71 12.97 6.50 8.35
C ARG A 71 14.09 5.68 7.70
N ALA A 72 14.69 4.74 8.44
CA ALA A 72 15.72 3.85 7.91
C ALA A 72 15.13 2.68 7.10
N ILE A 73 13.86 2.35 7.31
CA ILE A 73 13.20 1.16 6.75
C ILE A 73 12.32 1.54 5.55
N ALA A 74 11.63 2.68 5.62
CA ALA A 74 10.72 3.18 4.59
C ALA A 74 11.45 3.92 3.46
N TRP A 75 12.62 3.42 3.03
CA TRP A 75 13.36 4.00 1.92
C TRP A 75 12.58 3.79 0.63
N LYS A 76 12.36 4.87 -0.09
CA LYS A 76 11.81 4.84 -1.45
C LYS A 76 12.96 4.64 -2.43
N LEU A 77 12.65 4.13 -3.62
CA LEU A 77 13.63 3.99 -4.70
C LEU A 77 14.33 5.34 -5.01
N SER A 78 13.60 6.45 -4.86
CA SER A 78 14.10 7.82 -5.00
C SER A 78 15.17 8.22 -3.98
N ASP A 79 15.23 7.56 -2.82
CA ASP A 79 16.22 7.83 -1.79
C ASP A 79 17.58 7.19 -2.12
N ILE A 80 17.63 6.25 -3.09
CA ILE A 80 18.84 5.55 -3.51
C ILE A 80 19.52 6.33 -4.63
N LYS A 81 20.59 7.04 -4.30
CA LYS A 81 21.37 7.82 -5.27
C LYS A 81 21.97 6.91 -6.36
N GLY A 82 21.70 7.23 -7.61
CA GLY A 82 22.25 6.52 -8.77
C GLY A 82 21.34 5.43 -9.35
N ILE A 83 20.21 5.13 -8.71
CA ILE A 83 19.13 4.36 -9.34
C ILE A 83 18.17 5.35 -9.99
N ASN A 84 17.99 5.26 -11.31
CA ASN A 84 16.98 6.05 -12.01
C ASN A 84 15.64 5.25 -12.01
N PRO A 85 14.57 5.78 -11.40
CA PRO A 85 13.27 5.12 -11.34
C PRO A 85 12.67 4.76 -12.71
N GLU A 86 13.03 5.48 -13.77
CA GLU A 86 12.53 5.25 -15.13
C GLU A 86 12.89 3.85 -15.68
N PHE A 87 13.91 3.20 -15.14
CA PHE A 87 14.34 1.85 -15.54
C PHE A 87 13.74 0.72 -14.68
N CYS A 88 12.87 1.03 -13.72
CA CYS A 88 12.31 0.07 -12.76
C CYS A 88 10.77 -0.10 -12.85
N THR A 89 10.15 0.45 -13.89
CA THR A 89 8.73 0.27 -14.25
C THR A 89 8.58 -0.71 -15.39
#